data_AF-A0A3L9M860-F1
#
_entry.id   AF-A0A3L9M860-F1
#
_cell.length_a   1.000
_cell.length_b   1.000
_cell.length_c   1.000
_cell.angle_alpha   90.00
_cell.angle_beta   90.00
_cell.angle_gamma   90.00
#
_symmetry.space_group_name_H-M   'P 1'
#
loop_
_entity.id
_entity.type
_entity.pdbx_description
1 polymer ?
#
loop_
_entity_poly.entity_id
_entity_poly.type
_entity_poly.pdbx_seq_one_letter_code
_entity_poly.pdbx_strand_id
1 'polypeptide(L)'
;MLWTDCLTRLRQELSDNVFAMWIRPLVAEEVDDVMRLYAPNPYWTRYIQDNHLELISILAEQLSEGRIRQVEILVDSRPGTILSSSEQPATTTAALSSQTTPIKIKKESDLAQPSQNPTKIAKKRQLNPLFSFSLFVEGRSNQMAAETCRKVLTQLGASQHNPLFLYGPTGLGKTHLMQAVGNALLQAKPNARVMYMTSESFVQDFVSSLQKGKVEEFKKNCRSLDLLLVDDIHLLAGKEASLVEFFYTFNALLDESKQIILTSDRYPKELTELDPRLVSRFSWGLSVGVEPPDIETRIEILLKKAENSGVDLPRNCALFIAQQVVANVRELEGALNKVVAISRFKGTVIDLDVVRESLKDVLAIRARTISVENIQRVVSEYFRIPLKELVGPKRTRIYARPRQLAMGLARELTGDSFPEIGMAFGGRDHSTVMHACEKVNSLRQEDPIFNEDYKNLMRLLQS
;
A
#
# COMPACT_ATOMS: atom_id res chain seq x y z
N MET A 1 14.08 40.52 -19.30
CA MET A 1 12.73 40.20 -19.81
C MET A 1 11.78 40.68 -18.75
N LEU A 2 10.85 41.58 -19.08
CA LEU A 2 10.02 42.32 -18.12
C LEU A 2 9.27 41.38 -17.17
N TRP A 3 8.83 40.23 -17.68
CA TRP A 3 8.16 39.21 -16.87
C TRP A 3 9.03 38.59 -15.78
N THR A 4 10.33 38.40 -16.01
CA THR A 4 11.26 37.88 -15.00
C THR A 4 11.40 38.85 -13.82
N ASP A 5 11.37 40.15 -14.11
CA ASP A 5 11.41 41.20 -13.11
C ASP A 5 10.07 41.27 -12.35
N CYS A 6 8.95 41.11 -13.06
CA CYS A 6 7.62 40.95 -12.45
C CYS A 6 7.57 39.74 -11.51
N LEU A 7 8.09 38.58 -11.90
CA LEU A 7 8.14 37.37 -11.07
C LEU A 7 8.96 37.59 -9.79
N THR A 8 10.08 38.31 -9.87
CA THR A 8 10.92 38.60 -8.71
C THR A 8 10.18 39.47 -7.70
N ARG A 9 9.42 40.47 -8.18
CA ARG A 9 8.62 41.34 -7.33
C ARG A 9 7.38 40.63 -6.77
N LEU A 10 6.67 39.87 -7.59
CA LEU A 10 5.49 39.08 -7.20
C LEU A 10 5.84 38.03 -6.13
N ARG A 11 7.06 37.49 -6.13
CA ARG A 11 7.52 36.56 -5.08
C ARG A 11 7.65 37.24 -3.70
N GLN A 12 7.89 38.54 -3.65
CA GLN A 12 8.00 39.29 -2.39
C GLN A 12 6.62 39.69 -1.85
N GLU A 13 5.65 39.90 -2.74
CA GLU A 13 4.29 40.37 -2.40
C GLU A 13 3.29 39.23 -2.17
N LEU A 14 3.56 38.02 -2.67
CA LEU A 14 2.67 36.85 -2.54
C LEU A 14 3.28 35.78 -1.65
N SER A 15 2.42 35.01 -0.97
CA SER A 15 2.88 33.82 -0.24
C SER A 15 3.56 32.81 -1.17
N ASP A 16 4.58 32.10 -0.68
CA ASP A 16 5.35 31.13 -1.47
C ASP A 16 4.46 30.08 -2.16
N ASN A 17 3.38 29.67 -1.49
CA ASN A 17 2.39 28.73 -2.03
C ASN A 17 1.61 29.32 -3.21
N VAL A 18 1.14 30.56 -3.09
CA VAL A 18 0.39 31.24 -4.16
C VAL A 18 1.32 31.54 -5.35
N PHE A 19 2.53 32.02 -5.08
CA PHE A 19 3.52 32.31 -6.12
C PHE A 19 3.91 31.06 -6.89
N ALA A 20 4.28 29.97 -6.20
CA ALA A 20 4.69 28.74 -6.84
C ALA A 20 3.54 28.06 -7.61
N MET A 21 2.32 28.14 -7.08
CA MET A 21 1.15 27.47 -7.65
C MET A 21 0.53 28.25 -8.80
N TRP A 22 0.37 29.57 -8.70
CA TRP A 22 -0.45 30.33 -9.66
C TRP A 22 0.36 31.21 -10.60
N ILE A 23 1.48 31.76 -10.14
CA ILE A 23 2.21 32.81 -10.84
C ILE A 23 3.43 32.27 -11.59
N ARG A 24 4.26 31.44 -10.93
CA ARG A 24 5.47 30.85 -11.52
C ARG A 24 5.21 30.06 -12.82
N PRO A 25 4.10 29.31 -12.97
CA PRO A 25 3.84 28.53 -14.18
C PRO A 25 3.37 29.34 -15.39
N LEU A 26 3.14 30.66 -15.25
CA LEU A 26 2.70 31.51 -16.34
C LEU A 26 3.86 31.83 -17.28
N VAL A 27 3.59 31.70 -18.58
CA VAL A 27 4.49 32.14 -19.63
C VAL A 27 3.98 33.49 -20.15
N ALA A 28 4.85 34.50 -20.18
CA ALA A 28 4.51 35.80 -20.71
C ALA A 28 5.05 35.97 -22.14
N GLU A 29 4.27 36.66 -22.96
CA GLU A 29 4.70 37.17 -24.26
C GLU A 29 4.33 38.65 -24.34
N GLU A 30 5.30 39.47 -24.70
CA GLU A 30 5.13 40.91 -24.88
C GLU A 30 4.81 41.16 -26.37
N VAL A 31 3.64 41.73 -26.65
CA VAL A 31 3.20 42.11 -27.99
C VAL A 31 2.75 43.57 -27.93
N ASP A 32 3.53 44.46 -28.53
CA ASP A 32 3.31 45.91 -28.54
C ASP A 32 3.14 46.50 -27.13
N ASP A 33 1.95 47.00 -26.77
CA ASP A 33 1.61 47.57 -25.46
C ASP A 33 0.87 46.60 -24.54
N VAL A 34 0.78 45.31 -24.93
CA VAL A 34 0.05 44.26 -24.21
C VAL A 34 0.99 43.14 -23.76
N MET A 35 0.90 42.77 -22.48
CA MET A 35 1.52 41.57 -21.94
C MET A 35 0.50 40.43 -21.90
N ARG A 36 0.73 39.38 -22.69
CA ARG A 36 -0.10 38.17 -22.71
C ARG A 36 0.48 37.12 -21.79
N LEU A 37 -0.29 36.72 -20.78
CA LEU A 37 0.05 35.65 -19.85
C LEU A 37 -0.69 34.38 -20.25
N TYR A 38 0.07 33.36 -20.59
CA TYR A 38 -0.47 32.05 -20.95
C TYR A 38 -0.58 31.19 -19.69
N ALA A 39 -1.82 30.90 -19.34
CA ALA A 39 -2.18 30.04 -18.23
C ALA A 39 -2.43 28.60 -18.71
N PRO A 40 -2.09 27.58 -17.91
CA PRO A 40 -2.21 26.18 -18.33
C PRO A 40 -3.63 25.69 -18.65
N ASN A 41 -4.66 26.32 -18.06
CA ASN A 41 -6.06 25.96 -18.28
C ASN A 41 -7.01 27.14 -17.95
N PRO A 42 -8.30 27.06 -18.36
CA PRO A 42 -9.26 28.15 -18.14
C PRO A 42 -9.56 28.48 -16.67
N TYR A 43 -9.42 27.51 -15.76
CA TYR A 43 -9.60 27.75 -14.32
C TYR A 43 -8.50 28.66 -13.78
N TRP A 44 -7.27 28.41 -14.23
CA TRP A 44 -6.09 29.20 -13.91
C TRP A 44 -6.23 30.64 -14.38
N THR A 45 -6.74 30.82 -15.59
CA THR A 45 -7.10 32.14 -16.13
C THR A 45 -8.08 32.86 -15.21
N ARG A 46 -9.17 32.19 -14.82
CA ARG A 46 -10.19 32.76 -13.95
C ARG A 46 -9.66 33.13 -12.56
N TYR A 47 -8.88 32.24 -11.95
CA TYR A 47 -8.30 32.48 -10.64
C TYR A 47 -7.35 33.69 -10.64
N ILE A 48 -6.47 33.80 -11.64
CA ILE A 48 -5.55 34.95 -11.72
C ILE A 48 -6.33 36.23 -12.06
N GLN A 49 -7.31 36.17 -12.97
CA GLN A 49 -8.21 37.29 -13.26
C GLN A 49 -8.90 37.81 -12.00
N ASP A 50 -9.44 36.91 -11.18
CA ASP A 50 -10.22 37.28 -10.00
C ASP A 50 -9.35 37.75 -8.81
N ASN A 51 -8.10 37.27 -8.68
CA ASN A 51 -7.30 37.46 -7.45
C ASN A 51 -5.98 38.21 -7.62
N HIS A 52 -5.39 38.22 -8.82
CA HIS A 52 -3.99 38.68 -8.99
C HIS A 52 -3.75 39.56 -10.22
N LEU A 53 -4.72 39.68 -11.14
CA LEU A 53 -4.57 40.46 -12.37
C LEU A 53 -4.30 41.94 -12.11
N GLU A 54 -4.95 42.53 -11.11
CA GLU A 54 -4.75 43.94 -10.73
C GLU A 54 -3.30 44.18 -10.29
N LEU A 55 -2.79 43.36 -9.37
CA LEU A 55 -1.41 43.44 -8.88
C LEU A 55 -0.40 43.25 -10.03
N ILE A 56 -0.63 42.26 -10.89
CA ILE A 56 0.24 41.99 -12.04
C ILE A 56 0.24 43.17 -13.02
N SER A 57 -0.91 43.78 -13.26
CA SER A 57 -1.04 44.93 -14.18
C SER A 57 -0.28 46.15 -13.66
N ILE A 58 -0.40 46.45 -12.37
CA ILE A 58 0.34 47.55 -11.72
C ILE A 58 1.84 47.33 -11.83
N LEU A 59 2.32 46.10 -11.57
CA LEU A 59 3.74 45.78 -11.65
C LEU A 59 4.27 45.81 -13.08
N ALA A 60 3.49 45.33 -14.06
CA ALA A 60 3.86 45.38 -15.46
C ALA A 60 3.95 46.83 -15.98
N GLU A 61 3.03 47.72 -15.57
CA GLU A 61 3.07 49.13 -15.95
C GLU A 61 4.27 49.86 -15.32
N GLN A 62 4.50 49.66 -14.01
CA GLN A 62 5.60 50.30 -13.29
C GLN A 62 6.97 49.87 -13.81
N LEU A 63 7.19 48.56 -13.99
CA LEU A 63 8.48 48.02 -14.43
C LEU A 63 8.75 48.27 -15.92
N SER A 64 7.72 48.54 -16.72
CA SER A 64 7.86 48.85 -18.14
C SER A 64 7.99 50.34 -18.45
N GLU A 65 7.94 51.21 -17.43
CA GLU A 65 7.89 52.67 -17.55
C GLU A 65 6.72 53.15 -18.43
N GLY A 66 5.57 52.49 -18.31
CA GLY A 66 4.34 52.83 -19.05
C GLY A 66 4.30 52.32 -20.50
N ARG A 67 5.22 51.42 -20.89
CA ARG A 67 5.22 50.75 -22.19
C ARG A 67 4.14 49.67 -22.30
N ILE A 68 3.90 48.91 -21.24
CA ILE A 68 2.80 47.94 -21.15
C ILE A 68 1.64 48.59 -20.42
N ARG A 69 0.49 48.69 -21.08
CA ARG A 69 -0.74 49.32 -20.54
C ARG A 69 -1.86 48.33 -20.30
N GLN A 70 -1.73 47.12 -20.81
CA GLN A 70 -2.75 46.09 -20.68
C GLN A 70 -2.09 44.72 -20.44
N VAL A 71 -2.69 43.95 -19.53
CA VAL A 71 -2.33 42.55 -19.29
C VAL A 71 -3.51 41.67 -19.65
N GLU A 72 -3.30 40.73 -20.56
CA GLU A 72 -4.31 39.75 -20.98
C GLU A 72 -3.91 38.36 -20.51
N ILE A 73 -4.88 37.57 -20.06
CA ILE A 73 -4.63 36.18 -19.67
C ILE A 73 -5.34 35.25 -20.65
N LEU A 74 -4.57 34.40 -21.30
CA LEU A 74 -5.01 33.47 -22.33
C LEU A 74 -4.71 32.04 -21.89
N VAL A 75 -5.42 31.06 -22.45
CA VAL A 75 -5.08 29.64 -22.24
C VAL A 75 -4.01 29.26 -23.24
N ASP A 76 -2.86 28.72 -22.79
CA ASP A 76 -1.83 28.28 -23.74
C ASP A 76 -2.40 27.18 -24.65
N SER A 77 -2.52 27.48 -25.94
CA SER A 77 -3.15 26.62 -26.95
C SER A 77 -2.20 26.34 -28.13
N ARG A 78 -0.90 26.61 -27.95
CA ARG A 78 0.13 26.39 -28.98
C ARG A 78 0.51 24.90 -29.09
N PRO A 79 0.32 24.26 -30.26
CA PRO A 79 0.86 22.94 -30.52
C PRO A 79 2.33 23.03 -30.95
N GLY A 80 3.25 22.40 -30.21
CA GLY A 80 4.57 22.04 -30.76
C GLY A 80 5.83 22.68 -30.16
N THR A 81 5.77 23.45 -29.08
CA THR A 81 6.98 23.83 -28.32
C THR A 81 7.14 22.92 -27.11
N ILE A 82 7.73 21.76 -27.40
CA ILE A 82 8.29 20.84 -26.41
C ILE A 82 9.34 21.61 -25.62
N LEU A 83 9.02 22.00 -24.37
CA LEU A 83 10.04 22.26 -23.38
C LEU A 83 10.80 20.95 -23.14
N SER A 84 12.12 21.07 -23.12
CA SER A 84 13.13 20.01 -23.00
C SER A 84 12.71 18.83 -22.09
N SER A 85 13.03 17.64 -22.58
CA SER A 85 12.73 16.30 -22.07
C SER A 85 13.34 15.95 -20.69
N SER A 86 13.12 16.78 -19.68
CA SER A 86 13.54 16.48 -18.31
C SER A 86 12.55 16.86 -17.21
N GLU A 87 11.46 17.59 -17.47
CA GLU A 87 10.51 17.95 -16.40
C GLU A 87 9.06 18.10 -16.90
N GLN A 88 8.34 17.00 -17.17
CA GLN A 88 6.85 16.95 -17.12
C GLN A 88 6.34 15.51 -16.89
N PRO A 89 5.37 15.28 -15.98
CA PRO A 89 4.50 14.09 -15.96
C PRO A 89 3.29 14.26 -16.89
N ALA A 90 2.71 13.14 -17.29
CA ALA A 90 1.87 13.00 -18.46
C ALA A 90 0.39 12.81 -18.10
N THR A 91 -0.46 13.81 -18.38
CA THR A 91 -1.92 13.62 -18.36
C THR A 91 -2.60 13.80 -19.72
N THR A 92 -3.42 12.80 -20.04
CA THR A 92 -4.79 12.89 -20.57
C THR A 92 -5.06 13.17 -22.05
N THR A 93 -4.15 12.82 -22.97
CA THR A 93 -4.53 12.74 -24.40
C THR A 93 -4.12 11.43 -25.11
N ALA A 94 -3.27 10.60 -24.48
CA ALA A 94 -2.84 9.32 -25.08
C ALA A 94 -3.77 8.11 -24.79
N ALA A 95 -4.71 8.22 -23.85
CA ALA A 95 -5.62 7.11 -23.49
C ALA A 95 -6.86 6.96 -24.39
N LEU A 96 -7.07 7.88 -25.34
CA LEU A 96 -8.19 7.85 -26.30
C LEU A 96 -7.81 7.26 -27.67
N SER A 97 -6.57 6.78 -27.83
CA SER A 97 -6.03 6.37 -29.13
C SER A 97 -5.42 4.96 -29.13
N SER A 98 -5.99 4.00 -28.39
CA SER A 98 -5.66 2.58 -28.59
C SER A 98 -6.86 1.85 -29.20
N GLN A 99 -6.67 1.52 -30.48
CA GLN A 99 -7.60 0.78 -31.33
C GLN A 99 -7.99 -0.55 -30.68
N THR A 100 -9.29 -0.79 -30.53
CA THR A 100 -9.84 -2.15 -30.39
C THR A 100 -10.86 -2.38 -31.51
N THR A 101 -10.58 -3.42 -32.29
CA THR A 101 -11.36 -3.94 -33.41
C THR A 101 -12.78 -4.34 -32.99
N PRO A 102 -13.81 -4.13 -33.83
CA PRO A 102 -15.19 -4.38 -33.44
C PRO A 102 -15.57 -5.85 -33.65
N ILE A 103 -15.94 -6.54 -32.56
CA ILE A 103 -16.70 -7.80 -32.62
C ILE A 103 -18.20 -7.43 -32.68
N LYS A 104 -18.84 -7.77 -33.81
CA LYS A 104 -20.29 -7.67 -34.02
C LYS A 104 -21.04 -8.59 -33.07
N ILE A 105 -21.94 -8.04 -32.25
CA ILE A 105 -23.01 -8.81 -31.59
C ILE A 105 -24.35 -8.27 -32.12
N LYS A 106 -25.15 -9.21 -32.63
CA LYS A 106 -26.48 -8.99 -33.21
C LYS A 106 -27.46 -8.43 -32.17
N LYS A 107 -28.27 -7.47 -32.62
CA LYS A 107 -29.48 -6.99 -31.94
C LYS A 107 -30.55 -8.06 -31.97
N GLU A 108 -31.22 -8.27 -30.85
CA GLU A 108 -32.63 -8.62 -30.84
C GLU A 108 -33.32 -7.88 -29.69
N SER A 109 -34.45 -7.31 -30.07
CA SER A 109 -35.37 -6.46 -29.34
C SER A 109 -36.22 -7.26 -28.35
N ASP A 110 -36.53 -6.69 -27.19
CA ASP A 110 -37.92 -6.65 -26.74
C ASP A 110 -38.18 -5.62 -25.63
N LEU A 111 -39.39 -5.07 -25.70
CA LEU A 111 -39.97 -3.96 -24.95
C LEU A 111 -40.42 -4.39 -23.54
N ALA A 112 -40.16 -3.59 -22.50
CA ALA A 112 -41.12 -3.24 -21.42
C ALA A 112 -40.52 -2.42 -20.24
N GLN A 113 -40.99 -1.16 -20.13
CA GLN A 113 -41.26 -0.33 -18.93
C GLN A 113 -40.15 0.09 -17.91
N PRO A 114 -40.31 1.27 -17.26
CA PRO A 114 -39.23 1.96 -16.53
C PRO A 114 -39.25 1.59 -15.04
N SER A 115 -38.46 0.59 -14.65
CA SER A 115 -38.15 0.35 -13.24
C SER A 115 -36.93 1.17 -12.81
N GLN A 116 -37.18 2.23 -12.03
CA GLN A 116 -36.17 2.88 -11.21
C GLN A 116 -35.52 1.83 -10.29
N ASN A 117 -34.32 1.39 -10.61
CA ASN A 117 -33.48 0.62 -9.70
C ASN A 117 -32.38 1.55 -9.17
N PRO A 118 -32.50 2.08 -7.93
CA PRO A 118 -31.32 2.54 -7.25
C PRO A 118 -30.44 1.30 -6.99
N THR A 119 -29.17 1.41 -7.35
CA THR A 119 -28.05 0.78 -6.63
C THR A 119 -27.70 -0.70 -6.84
N LYS A 120 -27.02 -1.01 -7.96
CA LYS A 120 -25.94 -2.02 -7.94
C LYS A 120 -24.62 -1.49 -7.38
N ILE A 121 -24.43 -0.15 -7.40
CA ILE A 121 -23.22 0.52 -6.91
C ILE A 121 -23.22 0.65 -5.36
N ALA A 122 -24.37 0.88 -4.72
CA ALA A 122 -24.41 1.03 -3.25
C ALA A 122 -24.17 -0.29 -2.49
N LYS A 123 -24.41 -1.46 -3.09
CA LYS A 123 -24.07 -2.76 -2.47
C LYS A 123 -22.56 -3.00 -2.35
N LYS A 124 -21.71 -2.37 -3.18
CA LYS A 124 -20.25 -2.54 -3.13
C LYS A 124 -19.53 -1.64 -2.12
N ARG A 125 -20.20 -0.62 -1.58
CA ARG A 125 -19.63 0.33 -0.61
C ARG A 125 -20.04 0.03 0.84
N GLN A 126 -20.73 -1.07 1.07
CA GLN A 126 -21.08 -1.53 2.41
C GLN A 126 -19.87 -2.17 3.07
N LEU A 127 -19.64 -1.80 4.32
CA LEU A 127 -18.64 -2.42 5.17
C LEU A 127 -18.98 -3.90 5.36
N ASN A 128 -17.96 -4.75 5.38
CA ASN A 128 -18.15 -6.16 5.69
C ASN A 128 -18.48 -6.31 7.19
N PRO A 129 -19.67 -6.82 7.57
CA PRO A 129 -20.04 -6.97 8.98
C PRO A 129 -19.12 -7.92 9.75
N LEU A 130 -18.41 -8.82 9.05
CA LEU A 130 -17.45 -9.75 9.64
C LEU A 130 -16.12 -9.07 10.01
N PHE A 131 -15.88 -7.85 9.53
CA PHE A 131 -14.68 -7.08 9.88
C PHE A 131 -15.00 -6.19 11.07
N SER A 132 -15.06 -6.80 12.25
CA SER A 132 -15.33 -6.15 13.54
C SER A 132 -14.19 -6.40 14.53
N PHE A 133 -14.05 -5.55 15.54
CA PHE A 133 -13.02 -5.73 16.57
C PHE A 133 -13.17 -7.04 17.35
N SER A 134 -14.41 -7.54 17.53
CA SER A 134 -14.66 -8.80 18.24
C SER A 134 -14.17 -10.04 17.50
N LEU A 135 -14.03 -9.95 16.18
CA LEU A 135 -13.52 -11.02 15.31
C LEU A 135 -12.04 -10.84 14.96
N PHE A 136 -11.41 -9.74 15.40
CA PHE A 136 -9.99 -9.51 15.22
C PHE A 136 -9.22 -10.09 16.40
N VAL A 137 -8.28 -11.00 16.12
CA VAL A 137 -7.43 -11.60 17.17
C VAL A 137 -6.20 -10.74 17.36
N GLU A 138 -6.06 -10.20 18.56
CA GLU A 138 -4.92 -9.37 18.95
C GLU A 138 -3.74 -10.21 19.43
N GLY A 139 -2.55 -9.78 19.03
CA GLY A 139 -1.28 -10.32 19.48
C GLY A 139 -0.20 -9.25 19.44
N ARG A 140 1.01 -9.58 19.88
CA ARG A 140 2.13 -8.62 19.98
C ARG A 140 2.40 -7.87 18.67
N SER A 141 2.20 -8.54 17.53
CA SER A 141 2.49 -8.02 16.18
C SER A 141 1.45 -7.01 15.65
N ASN A 142 0.27 -6.92 16.27
CA ASN A 142 -0.83 -6.10 15.77
C ASN A 142 -1.57 -5.30 16.86
N GLN A 143 -1.20 -5.47 18.14
CA GLN A 143 -1.84 -4.81 19.28
C GLN A 143 -1.85 -3.29 19.14
N MET A 144 -0.71 -2.67 18.80
CA MET A 144 -0.62 -1.21 18.65
C MET A 144 -1.56 -0.69 17.55
N ALA A 145 -1.72 -1.43 16.45
CA ALA A 145 -2.64 -1.08 15.38
C ALA A 145 -4.10 -1.17 15.84
N ALA A 146 -4.46 -2.23 16.57
CA ALA A 146 -5.81 -2.42 17.12
C ALA A 146 -6.17 -1.33 18.14
N GLU A 147 -5.28 -1.03 19.09
CA GLU A 147 -5.46 0.03 20.08
C GLU A 147 -5.58 1.41 19.42
N THR A 148 -4.76 1.69 18.42
CA THR A 148 -4.83 2.94 17.65
C THR A 148 -6.18 3.07 16.93
N CYS A 149 -6.64 2.00 16.28
CA CYS A 149 -7.94 2.00 15.61
C CYS A 149 -9.10 2.26 16.60
N ARG A 150 -9.03 1.72 17.82
CA ARG A 150 -10.01 2.02 18.87
C ARG A 150 -9.93 3.47 19.35
N LYS A 151 -8.72 4.02 19.50
CA LYS A 151 -8.52 5.42 19.90
C LYS A 151 -9.08 6.39 18.87
N VAL A 152 -8.95 6.09 17.57
CA VAL A 152 -9.55 6.89 16.49
C VAL A 152 -11.07 6.99 16.62
N LEU A 153 -11.76 5.95 17.10
CA LEU A 153 -13.23 5.99 17.29
C LEU A 153 -13.66 7.03 18.33
N THR A 154 -12.88 7.23 19.38
CA THR A 154 -13.20 8.19 20.45
C THR A 154 -12.75 9.60 20.11
N GLN A 155 -11.85 9.76 19.13
CA GLN A 155 -11.22 11.02 18.74
C GLN A 155 -11.27 11.25 17.22
N LEU A 156 -12.45 11.03 16.63
CA LEU A 156 -12.63 11.18 15.18
C LEU A 156 -12.21 12.57 14.70
N GLY A 157 -11.38 12.61 13.68
CA GLY A 157 -10.94 13.87 13.06
C GLY A 157 -9.86 14.61 13.83
N ALA A 158 -9.43 14.12 14.99
CA ALA A 158 -8.36 14.74 15.76
C ALA A 158 -7.06 14.76 14.95
N SER A 159 -6.40 15.92 14.88
CA SER A 159 -5.21 16.15 14.06
C SER A 159 -4.05 15.18 14.35
N GLN A 160 -3.92 14.73 15.59
CA GLN A 160 -2.87 13.78 16.01
C GLN A 160 -3.02 12.39 15.38
N HIS A 161 -4.20 12.06 14.86
CA HIS A 161 -4.55 10.73 14.35
C HIS A 161 -5.17 10.77 12.94
N ASN A 162 -5.06 11.92 12.25
CA ASN A 162 -5.68 12.14 10.95
C ASN A 162 -4.65 12.62 9.90
N PRO A 163 -4.38 11.86 8.84
CA PRO A 163 -4.91 10.51 8.58
C PRO A 163 -4.33 9.45 9.52
N LEU A 164 -5.06 8.35 9.70
CA LEU A 164 -4.50 7.09 10.21
C LEU A 164 -4.01 6.26 9.02
N PHE A 165 -2.75 5.84 9.05
CA PHE A 165 -2.11 5.06 7.99
C PHE A 165 -1.70 3.68 8.52
N LEU A 166 -2.37 2.63 8.09
CA LEU A 166 -2.05 1.24 8.44
C LEU A 166 -1.16 0.64 7.35
N TYR A 167 0.03 0.14 7.71
CA TYR A 167 0.95 -0.43 6.73
C TYR A 167 1.51 -1.78 7.14
N GLY A 168 2.02 -2.53 6.16
CA GLY A 168 2.66 -3.83 6.36
C GLY A 168 2.29 -4.80 5.23
N PRO A 169 2.91 -5.99 5.16
CA PRO A 169 2.65 -6.97 4.11
C PRO A 169 1.16 -7.33 3.90
N THR A 170 0.87 -7.93 2.76
CA THR A 170 -0.50 -8.36 2.43
C THR A 170 -0.99 -9.46 3.38
N GLY A 171 -2.30 -9.51 3.61
CA GLY A 171 -2.89 -10.58 4.42
C GLY A 171 -2.62 -10.50 5.93
N LEU A 172 -2.28 -9.33 6.49
CA LEU A 172 -2.05 -9.16 7.93
C LEU A 172 -3.23 -8.55 8.71
N GLY A 173 -4.36 -8.28 8.05
CA GLY A 173 -5.58 -7.77 8.71
C GLY A 173 -5.76 -6.25 8.69
N LYS A 174 -4.98 -5.50 7.90
CA LYS A 174 -5.14 -4.04 7.71
C LYS A 174 -6.56 -3.66 7.31
N THR A 175 -7.11 -4.30 6.28
CA THR A 175 -8.50 -4.10 5.82
C THR A 175 -9.51 -4.43 6.91
N HIS A 176 -9.27 -5.49 7.70
CA HIS A 176 -10.14 -5.88 8.81
C HIS A 176 -10.18 -4.77 9.86
N LEU A 177 -9.03 -4.30 10.34
CA LEU A 177 -8.94 -3.22 11.32
C LEU A 177 -9.59 -1.92 10.81
N MET A 178 -9.28 -1.51 9.58
CA MET A 178 -9.85 -0.32 8.96
C MET A 178 -11.39 -0.39 8.91
N GLN A 179 -11.95 -1.50 8.42
CA GLN A 179 -13.40 -1.66 8.35
C GLN A 179 -14.04 -1.88 9.72
N ALA A 180 -13.31 -2.42 10.70
CA ALA A 180 -13.78 -2.52 12.09
C ALA A 180 -14.02 -1.14 12.71
N VAL A 181 -13.19 -0.15 12.39
CA VAL A 181 -13.45 1.25 12.75
C VAL A 181 -14.75 1.74 12.11
N GLY A 182 -14.94 1.51 10.81
CA GLY A 182 -16.18 1.90 10.14
C GLY A 182 -17.43 1.25 10.75
N ASN A 183 -17.38 -0.06 11.01
CA ASN A 183 -18.50 -0.80 11.57
C ASN A 183 -18.83 -0.34 12.99
N ALA A 184 -17.82 -0.15 13.83
CA ALA A 184 -18.00 0.37 15.18
C ALA A 184 -18.54 1.81 15.18
N LEU A 185 -18.11 2.65 14.22
CA LEU A 185 -18.66 3.99 14.06
C LEU A 185 -20.14 3.95 13.69
N LEU A 186 -20.56 3.10 12.75
CA LEU A 186 -21.97 2.97 12.38
C LEU A 186 -22.83 2.42 13.52
N GLN A 187 -22.27 1.55 14.38
CA GLN A 187 -22.95 1.11 15.60
C GLN A 187 -23.15 2.25 16.60
N ALA A 188 -22.13 3.09 16.81
CA ALA A 188 -22.19 4.21 17.74
C ALA A 188 -22.98 5.42 17.19
N LYS A 189 -22.93 5.66 15.88
CA LYS A 189 -23.56 6.77 15.16
C LYS A 189 -24.20 6.25 13.87
N PRO A 190 -25.44 5.73 13.91
CA PRO A 190 -26.11 5.14 12.75
C PRO A 190 -26.27 6.07 11.54
N ASN A 191 -26.28 7.39 11.77
CA ASN A 191 -26.40 8.41 10.72
C ASN A 191 -25.05 8.91 10.18
N ALA A 192 -23.92 8.37 10.64
CA ALA A 192 -22.59 8.77 10.16
C ALA A 192 -22.40 8.39 8.69
N ARG A 193 -21.81 9.29 7.91
CA ARG A 193 -21.51 9.04 6.49
C ARG A 193 -20.15 8.38 6.35
N VAL A 194 -20.16 7.06 6.24
CA VAL A 194 -18.95 6.24 6.09
C VAL A 194 -18.85 5.71 4.67
N MET A 195 -17.67 5.79 4.06
CA MET A 195 -17.40 5.17 2.76
C MET A 195 -16.14 4.32 2.82
N TYR A 196 -16.27 3.06 2.41
CA TYR A 196 -15.16 2.19 2.09
C TYR A 196 -14.97 2.10 0.57
N MET A 197 -13.70 2.15 0.15
CA MET A 197 -13.29 1.93 -1.22
C MET A 197 -11.86 1.38 -1.28
N THR A 198 -11.56 0.64 -2.34
CA THR A 198 -10.17 0.38 -2.74
C THR A 198 -9.68 1.52 -3.64
N SER A 199 -8.37 1.72 -3.74
CA SER A 199 -7.77 2.64 -4.72
C SER A 199 -8.25 2.41 -6.15
N GLU A 200 -8.38 1.14 -6.56
CA GLU A 200 -8.90 0.78 -7.87
C GLU A 200 -10.36 1.20 -8.07
N SER A 201 -11.20 1.01 -7.04
CA SER A 201 -12.60 1.45 -7.07
C SER A 201 -12.70 2.98 -7.17
N PHE A 202 -11.82 3.72 -6.49
CA PHE A 202 -11.75 5.17 -6.60
C PHE A 202 -11.44 5.60 -8.04
N VAL A 203 -10.42 5.00 -8.66
CA VAL A 203 -10.05 5.26 -10.07
C VAL A 203 -11.21 4.94 -11.00
N GLN A 204 -11.84 3.77 -10.85
CA GLN A 204 -12.97 3.35 -11.67
C GLN A 204 -14.16 4.31 -11.56
N ASP A 205 -14.51 4.71 -10.33
CA ASP A 205 -15.63 5.62 -10.08
C ASP A 205 -15.35 7.02 -10.62
N PHE A 206 -14.12 7.51 -10.46
CA PHE A 206 -13.72 8.80 -11.01
C PHE A 206 -13.77 8.81 -12.54
N VAL A 207 -13.18 7.79 -13.20
CA VAL A 207 -13.24 7.66 -14.67
C VAL A 207 -14.68 7.54 -15.17
N SER A 208 -15.53 6.77 -14.48
CA SER A 208 -16.94 6.67 -14.84
C SER A 208 -17.67 8.01 -14.69
N SER A 209 -17.34 8.80 -13.66
CA SER A 209 -17.91 10.13 -13.45
C SER A 209 -17.51 11.11 -14.55
N LEU A 210 -16.26 11.04 -15.02
CA LEU A 210 -15.77 11.84 -16.14
C LEU A 210 -16.53 11.52 -17.43
N GLN A 211 -16.65 10.23 -17.76
CA GLN A 211 -17.37 9.77 -18.96
C GLN A 211 -18.84 10.18 -18.96
N LYS A 212 -19.47 10.27 -17.79
CA LYS A 212 -20.89 10.62 -17.64
C LYS A 212 -21.14 12.10 -17.39
N GLY A 213 -20.09 12.94 -17.32
CA GLY A 213 -20.21 14.36 -16.96
C GLY A 213 -20.72 14.59 -15.52
N LYS A 214 -20.47 13.66 -14.60
CA LYS A 214 -20.98 13.65 -13.21
C LYS A 214 -19.88 13.82 -12.16
N VAL A 215 -18.80 14.53 -12.51
CA VAL A 215 -17.65 14.72 -11.63
C VAL A 215 -18.03 15.47 -10.34
N GLU A 216 -18.90 16.47 -10.42
CA GLU A 216 -19.35 17.22 -9.24
C GLU A 216 -20.17 16.37 -8.27
N GLU A 217 -20.99 15.45 -8.79
CA GLU A 217 -21.71 14.47 -7.97
C GLU A 217 -20.73 13.54 -7.25
N PHE A 218 -19.69 13.07 -7.96
CA PHE A 218 -18.62 12.25 -7.38
C PHE A 218 -17.90 12.99 -6.25
N LYS A 219 -17.46 14.24 -6.49
CA LYS A 219 -16.79 15.08 -5.49
C LYS A 219 -17.66 15.28 -4.25
N LYS A 220 -18.94 15.63 -4.44
CA LYS A 220 -19.89 15.83 -3.33
C LYS A 220 -20.05 14.55 -2.49
N ASN A 221 -20.13 13.40 -3.14
CA ASN A 221 -20.29 12.11 -2.45
C ASN A 221 -19.04 11.75 -1.63
N CYS A 222 -17.84 12.07 -2.11
CA CYS A 222 -16.59 11.77 -1.39
C CYS A 222 -16.25 12.81 -0.32
N ARG A 223 -16.53 14.09 -0.54
CA ARG A 223 -16.15 15.19 0.38
C ARG A 223 -17.17 15.42 1.49
N SER A 224 -18.35 14.83 1.39
CA SER A 224 -19.39 14.92 2.43
C SER A 224 -19.29 13.81 3.47
N LEU A 225 -18.16 13.12 3.59
CA LEU A 225 -18.04 11.97 4.51
C LEU A 225 -17.63 12.40 5.91
N ASP A 226 -18.02 11.61 6.90
CA ASP A 226 -17.51 11.72 8.27
C ASP A 226 -16.29 10.79 8.49
N LEU A 227 -16.24 9.69 7.72
CA LEU A 227 -15.13 8.74 7.70
C LEU A 227 -14.90 8.20 6.27
N LEU A 228 -13.69 8.43 5.74
CA LEU A 228 -13.23 7.84 4.49
C LEU A 228 -12.23 6.71 4.77
N LEU A 229 -12.52 5.51 4.28
CA LEU A 229 -11.68 4.32 4.39
C LEU A 229 -11.16 3.95 2.99
N VAL A 230 -9.84 4.00 2.80
CA VAL A 230 -9.20 3.73 1.51
C VAL A 230 -8.23 2.56 1.65
N ASP A 231 -8.52 1.47 0.95
CA ASP A 231 -7.69 0.27 0.92
C ASP A 231 -6.63 0.36 -0.19
N ASP A 232 -5.45 -0.18 0.10
CA ASP A 232 -4.34 -0.39 -0.83
C ASP A 232 -3.95 0.89 -1.60
N ILE A 233 -3.62 1.97 -0.87
CA ILE A 233 -3.31 3.30 -1.43
C ILE A 233 -2.15 3.30 -2.44
N HIS A 234 -1.23 2.34 -2.30
CA HIS A 234 -0.11 2.12 -3.21
C HIS A 234 -0.55 1.83 -4.65
N LEU A 235 -1.76 1.30 -4.86
CA LEU A 235 -2.30 1.01 -6.20
C LEU A 235 -2.74 2.26 -6.98
N LEU A 236 -2.72 3.45 -6.36
CA LEU A 236 -2.91 4.71 -7.09
C LEU A 236 -1.68 5.12 -7.93
N ALA A 237 -0.52 4.47 -7.72
CA ALA A 237 0.70 4.74 -8.48
C ALA A 237 0.45 4.65 -10.00
N GLY A 238 0.98 5.63 -10.73
CA GLY A 238 0.79 5.73 -12.19
C GLY A 238 -0.61 6.12 -12.66
N LYS A 239 -1.55 6.47 -11.75
CA LYS A 239 -2.90 6.94 -12.09
C LYS A 239 -3.02 8.46 -11.91
N GLU A 240 -2.19 9.23 -12.62
CA GLU A 240 -1.99 10.67 -12.39
C GLU A 240 -3.28 11.48 -12.20
N ALA A 241 -4.23 11.40 -13.13
CA ALA A 241 -5.49 12.15 -13.04
C ALA A 241 -6.32 11.77 -11.80
N SER A 242 -6.33 10.49 -11.42
CA SER A 242 -7.03 10.02 -10.20
C SER A 242 -6.26 10.40 -8.94
N LEU A 243 -4.92 10.38 -8.98
CA LEU A 243 -4.06 10.83 -7.90
C LEU A 243 -4.30 12.29 -7.55
N VAL A 244 -4.44 13.14 -8.57
CA VAL A 244 -4.74 14.56 -8.40
C VAL A 244 -6.13 14.78 -7.77
N GLU A 245 -7.17 14.10 -8.26
CA GLU A 245 -8.50 14.22 -7.64
C GLU A 245 -8.53 13.65 -6.22
N PHE A 246 -7.81 12.55 -5.97
CA PHE A 246 -7.66 11.99 -4.63
C PHE A 246 -7.01 13.00 -3.70
N PHE A 247 -5.95 13.68 -4.12
CA PHE A 247 -5.30 14.74 -3.34
C PHE A 247 -6.27 15.86 -2.95
N TYR A 248 -7.10 16.33 -3.87
CA TYR A 248 -8.10 17.36 -3.56
C TYR A 248 -9.20 16.87 -2.63
N THR A 249 -9.68 15.64 -2.83
CA THR A 249 -10.68 15.02 -1.96
C THR A 249 -10.13 14.82 -0.55
N PHE A 250 -8.89 14.35 -0.45
CA PHE A 250 -8.17 14.14 0.80
C PHE A 250 -8.01 15.45 1.58
N ASN A 251 -7.60 16.53 0.91
CA ASN A 251 -7.45 17.84 1.56
C ASN A 251 -8.78 18.42 2.03
N ALA A 252 -9.82 18.36 1.20
CA ALA A 252 -11.14 18.86 1.58
C ALA A 252 -11.67 18.17 2.85
N LEU A 253 -11.45 16.85 2.97
CA LEU A 253 -11.83 16.10 4.16
C LEU A 253 -10.98 16.47 5.38
N LEU A 254 -9.66 16.64 5.22
CA LEU A 254 -8.79 17.06 6.32
C LEU A 254 -9.12 18.46 6.84
N ASP A 255 -9.37 19.42 5.95
CA ASP A 255 -9.69 20.80 6.31
C ASP A 255 -11.00 20.87 7.12
N GLU A 256 -11.95 19.99 6.81
CA GLU A 256 -13.20 19.81 7.58
C GLU A 256 -13.04 18.89 8.81
N SER A 257 -11.80 18.50 9.16
CA SER A 257 -11.50 17.57 10.26
C SER A 257 -12.28 16.25 10.16
N LYS A 258 -12.53 15.76 8.94
CA LYS A 258 -13.14 14.45 8.69
C LYS A 258 -12.08 13.37 8.79
N GLN A 259 -12.44 12.22 9.37
CA GLN A 259 -11.46 11.15 9.59
C GLN A 259 -11.13 10.44 8.28
N ILE A 260 -9.84 10.24 8.03
CA ILE A 260 -9.34 9.43 6.92
C ILE A 260 -8.53 8.27 7.48
N ILE A 261 -8.78 7.06 6.98
CA ILE A 261 -7.98 5.86 7.27
C ILE A 261 -7.53 5.24 5.95
N LEU A 262 -6.22 5.00 5.85
CA LEU A 262 -5.57 4.48 4.66
C LEU A 262 -4.87 3.16 4.99
N THR A 263 -4.84 2.22 4.05
CA THR A 263 -3.98 1.03 4.14
C THR A 263 -2.94 0.99 3.02
N SER A 264 -1.78 0.38 3.28
CA SER A 264 -0.71 0.16 2.30
C SER A 264 0.07 -1.11 2.56
N ASP A 265 0.73 -1.66 1.53
CA ASP A 265 1.69 -2.77 1.66
C ASP A 265 3.02 -2.32 2.30
N ARG A 266 3.33 -1.03 2.19
CA ARG A 266 4.62 -0.43 2.57
C ARG A 266 4.45 0.90 3.31
N TYR A 267 5.51 1.33 4.00
CA TYR A 267 5.50 2.57 4.79
C TYR A 267 5.36 3.80 3.88
N PRO A 268 4.75 4.94 4.29
CA PRO A 268 4.55 6.10 3.42
C PRO A 268 5.79 6.56 2.66
N LYS A 269 6.96 6.62 3.30
CA LYS A 269 8.21 7.07 2.65
C LYS A 269 8.72 6.12 1.56
N GLU A 270 8.23 4.88 1.53
CA GLU A 270 8.59 3.86 0.53
C GLU A 270 7.68 3.92 -0.71
N LEU A 271 6.63 4.77 -0.70
CA LEU A 271 5.72 5.00 -1.82
C LEU A 271 6.30 6.06 -2.78
N THR A 272 7.48 5.80 -3.32
CA THR A 272 8.20 6.74 -4.21
C THR A 272 7.47 7.00 -5.53
N GLU A 273 6.54 6.12 -5.90
CA GLU A 273 5.74 6.22 -7.11
C GLU A 273 4.50 7.12 -6.96
N LEU A 274 4.21 7.59 -5.74
CA LEU A 274 3.12 8.53 -5.47
C LEU A 274 3.62 9.97 -5.44
N ASP A 275 2.68 10.91 -5.59
CA ASP A 275 2.97 12.35 -5.47
C ASP A 275 3.63 12.65 -4.10
N PRO A 276 4.82 13.28 -4.06
CA PRO A 276 5.52 13.59 -2.81
C PRO A 276 4.69 14.39 -1.81
N ARG A 277 3.74 15.19 -2.30
CA ARG A 277 2.80 15.95 -1.46
C ARG A 277 1.86 15.02 -0.71
N LEU A 278 1.37 13.97 -1.35
CA LEU A 278 0.56 12.94 -0.67
C LEU A 278 1.40 12.15 0.33
N VAL A 279 2.61 11.75 -0.04
CA VAL A 279 3.52 11.02 0.85
C VAL A 279 3.82 11.83 2.14
N SER A 280 4.06 13.13 2.00
CA SER A 280 4.20 14.05 3.14
C SER A 280 2.94 14.06 4.02
N ARG A 281 1.75 14.09 3.39
CA ARG A 281 0.45 14.06 4.07
C ARG A 281 0.04 12.69 4.63
N PHE A 282 0.69 11.62 4.22
CA PHE A 282 0.54 10.33 4.91
C PHE A 282 1.46 10.27 6.12
N SER A 283 2.63 10.92 6.02
CA SER A 283 3.69 10.87 7.05
C SER A 283 3.44 11.80 8.25
N TRP A 284 2.76 12.94 8.07
CA TRP A 284 2.45 13.87 9.17
C TRP A 284 1.36 13.38 10.13
N GLY A 285 0.54 12.40 9.70
CA GLY A 285 -0.50 11.78 10.50
C GLY A 285 0.05 10.67 11.41
N LEU A 286 -0.81 9.73 11.80
CA LEU A 286 -0.38 8.57 12.59
C LEU A 286 -0.19 7.36 11.69
N SER A 287 1.05 6.88 11.57
CA SER A 287 1.39 5.65 10.85
C SER A 287 1.62 4.50 11.83
N VAL A 288 0.95 3.36 11.62
CA VAL A 288 1.08 2.17 12.47
C VAL A 288 1.28 0.92 11.61
N GLY A 289 2.33 0.17 11.94
CA GLY A 289 2.66 -1.08 11.27
C GLY A 289 1.82 -2.24 11.80
N VAL A 290 1.49 -3.18 10.91
CA VAL A 290 0.95 -4.49 11.26
C VAL A 290 1.96 -5.54 10.81
N GLU A 291 2.41 -6.36 11.75
CA GLU A 291 3.45 -7.37 11.52
C GLU A 291 2.86 -8.79 11.49
N PRO A 292 3.57 -9.75 10.85
CA PRO A 292 3.17 -11.15 10.85
C PRO A 292 2.93 -11.71 12.27
N PRO A 293 1.83 -12.43 12.49
CA PRO A 293 1.48 -12.97 13.81
C PRO A 293 2.47 -14.05 14.26
N ASP A 294 2.76 -14.07 15.56
CA ASP A 294 3.48 -15.18 16.20
C ASP A 294 2.65 -16.47 16.24
N ILE A 295 3.29 -17.58 16.61
CA ILE A 295 2.63 -18.90 16.59
C ILE A 295 1.38 -18.94 17.48
N GLU A 296 1.41 -18.30 18.64
CA GLU A 296 0.27 -18.22 19.57
C GLU A 296 -0.90 -17.48 18.93
N THR A 297 -0.63 -16.31 18.36
CA THR A 297 -1.65 -15.51 17.67
C THR A 297 -2.21 -16.26 16.45
N ARG A 298 -1.38 -16.99 15.70
CA ARG A 298 -1.84 -17.81 14.55
C ARG A 298 -2.81 -18.90 14.98
N ILE A 299 -2.55 -19.58 16.10
CA ILE A 299 -3.44 -20.61 16.65
C ILE A 299 -4.78 -19.99 17.03
N GLU A 300 -4.77 -18.88 17.75
CA GLU A 300 -6.00 -18.21 18.17
C GLU A 300 -6.80 -17.67 16.97
N ILE A 301 -6.13 -17.17 15.92
CA ILE A 301 -6.77 -16.80 14.65
C ILE A 301 -7.51 -18.00 14.05
N LEU A 302 -6.86 -19.16 13.95
CA LEU A 302 -7.47 -20.37 13.39
C LEU A 302 -8.67 -20.85 14.21
N LEU A 303 -8.53 -20.88 15.54
CA LEU A 303 -9.60 -21.28 16.45
C LEU A 303 -10.80 -20.32 16.33
N LYS A 304 -10.54 -19.01 16.34
CA LYS A 304 -11.61 -17.99 16.22
C LYS A 304 -12.33 -18.07 14.88
N LYS A 305 -11.60 -18.31 13.79
CA LYS A 305 -12.18 -18.49 12.45
C LYS A 305 -12.99 -19.78 12.33
N ALA A 306 -12.54 -20.87 12.95
CA ALA A 306 -13.26 -22.14 12.99
C ALA A 306 -14.57 -21.99 13.79
N GLU A 307 -14.51 -21.39 14.98
CA GLU A 307 -15.66 -21.08 15.82
C GLU A 307 -16.71 -20.25 15.05
N ASN A 308 -16.28 -19.15 14.41
CA ASN A 308 -17.18 -18.29 13.63
C ASN A 308 -17.78 -18.99 12.40
N SER A 309 -17.18 -20.10 11.94
CA SER A 309 -17.68 -20.91 10.83
C SER A 309 -18.51 -22.11 11.30
N GLY A 310 -18.73 -22.26 12.61
CA GLY A 310 -19.45 -23.39 13.21
C GLY A 310 -18.69 -24.71 13.08
N VAL A 311 -17.36 -24.67 13.07
CA VAL A 311 -16.50 -25.85 12.93
C VAL A 311 -15.71 -26.08 14.21
N ASP A 312 -15.74 -27.31 14.71
CA ASP A 312 -14.86 -27.75 15.79
C ASP A 312 -13.47 -28.05 15.22
N LEU A 313 -12.48 -27.26 15.64
CA LEU A 313 -11.07 -27.42 15.26
C LEU A 313 -10.26 -27.73 16.52
N PRO A 314 -9.78 -28.98 16.68
CA PRO A 314 -8.92 -29.32 17.81
C PRO A 314 -7.65 -28.47 17.87
N ARG A 315 -7.25 -28.03 19.07
CA ARG A 315 -6.10 -27.12 19.26
C ARG A 315 -4.79 -27.69 18.71
N ASN A 316 -4.57 -29.00 18.78
CA ASN A 316 -3.40 -29.66 18.19
C ASN A 316 -3.39 -29.56 16.65
N CYS A 317 -4.57 -29.61 16.01
CA CYS A 317 -4.73 -29.39 14.57
C CYS A 317 -4.45 -27.93 14.21
N ALA A 318 -4.98 -26.98 14.98
CA ALA A 318 -4.67 -25.55 14.82
C ALA A 318 -3.16 -25.27 14.96
N LEU A 319 -2.51 -25.85 15.98
CA LEU A 319 -1.06 -25.77 16.18
C LEU A 319 -0.31 -26.31 14.96
N PHE A 320 -0.70 -27.48 14.45
CA PHE A 320 -0.05 -28.06 13.27
C PHE A 320 -0.19 -27.14 12.05
N ILE A 321 -1.39 -26.63 11.75
CA ILE A 321 -1.59 -25.68 10.65
C ILE A 321 -0.72 -24.43 10.84
N ALA A 322 -0.71 -23.85 12.04
CA ALA A 322 0.04 -22.63 12.36
C ALA A 322 1.57 -22.82 12.32
N GLN A 323 2.07 -24.05 12.55
CA GLN A 323 3.47 -24.40 12.35
C GLN A 323 3.84 -24.51 10.88
N GLN A 324 2.90 -24.95 10.03
CA GLN A 324 3.13 -25.17 8.60
C GLN A 324 2.94 -23.93 7.74
N VAL A 325 2.02 -23.06 8.14
CA VAL A 325 1.66 -21.84 7.40
C VAL A 325 2.16 -20.63 8.18
N VAL A 326 3.27 -20.06 7.72
CA VAL A 326 3.99 -18.98 8.45
C VAL A 326 3.85 -17.62 7.76
N ALA A 327 3.44 -17.57 6.49
CA ALA A 327 3.52 -16.36 5.68
C ALA A 327 2.56 -15.24 6.14
N ASN A 328 1.24 -15.45 6.10
CA ASN A 328 0.23 -14.43 6.42
C ASN A 328 -1.13 -15.02 6.83
N VAL A 329 -2.03 -14.18 7.36
CA VAL A 329 -3.35 -14.60 7.86
C VAL A 329 -4.26 -15.11 6.74
N ARG A 330 -4.12 -14.59 5.51
CA ARG A 330 -4.91 -15.04 4.36
C ARG A 330 -4.57 -16.49 4.01
N GLU A 331 -3.30 -16.88 4.07
CA GLU A 331 -2.89 -18.28 3.86
C GLU A 331 -3.35 -19.19 5.01
N LEU A 332 -3.32 -18.72 6.26
CA LEU A 332 -3.88 -19.47 7.39
C LEU A 332 -5.38 -19.75 7.19
N GLU A 333 -6.13 -18.74 6.79
CA GLU A 333 -7.55 -18.87 6.47
C GLU A 333 -7.77 -19.81 5.27
N GLY A 334 -6.94 -19.71 4.23
CA GLY A 334 -6.98 -20.63 3.09
C GLY A 334 -6.71 -22.09 3.49
N ALA A 335 -5.71 -22.32 4.35
CA ALA A 335 -5.39 -23.64 4.88
C ALA A 335 -6.53 -24.21 5.73
N LEU A 336 -7.11 -23.40 6.62
CA LEU A 336 -8.29 -23.78 7.39
C LEU A 336 -9.46 -24.15 6.47
N ASN A 337 -9.78 -23.30 5.50
CA ASN A 337 -10.87 -23.54 4.56
C ASN A 337 -10.67 -24.85 3.79
N LYS A 338 -9.44 -25.19 3.41
CA LYS A 338 -9.11 -26.46 2.75
C LYS A 338 -9.35 -27.67 3.67
N VAL A 339 -8.90 -27.58 4.93
CA VAL A 339 -9.14 -28.63 5.95
C VAL A 339 -10.64 -28.83 6.18
N VAL A 340 -11.39 -27.74 6.36
CA VAL A 340 -12.85 -27.78 6.54
C VAL A 340 -13.55 -28.39 5.34
N ALA A 341 -13.15 -28.01 4.12
CA ALA A 341 -13.74 -28.54 2.90
C ALA A 341 -13.52 -30.06 2.78
N ILE A 342 -12.31 -30.55 3.08
CA ILE A 342 -11.98 -31.97 3.00
C ILE A 342 -12.71 -32.78 4.09
N SER A 343 -12.75 -32.28 5.33
CA SER A 343 -13.52 -32.91 6.42
C SER A 343 -15.01 -33.02 6.06
N ARG A 344 -15.62 -31.96 5.53
CA ARG A 344 -17.02 -31.97 5.08
C ARG A 344 -17.25 -32.94 3.92
N PHE A 345 -16.33 -32.99 2.95
CA PHE A 345 -16.42 -33.89 1.81
C PHE A 345 -16.33 -35.36 2.22
N LYS A 346 -15.46 -35.70 3.18
CA LYS A 346 -15.30 -37.06 3.70
C LYS A 346 -16.34 -37.44 4.76
N GLY A 347 -17.04 -36.45 5.33
CA GLY A 347 -17.93 -36.67 6.47
C GLY A 347 -17.20 -37.09 7.74
N THR A 348 -15.92 -36.74 7.88
CA THR A 348 -15.08 -37.08 9.05
C THR A 348 -14.83 -35.85 9.91
N VAL A 349 -14.59 -36.06 11.20
CA VAL A 349 -14.12 -35.00 12.10
C VAL A 349 -12.73 -34.50 11.67
N ILE A 350 -12.37 -33.29 12.09
CA ILE A 350 -11.05 -32.73 11.82
C ILE A 350 -10.05 -33.34 12.80
N ASP A 351 -9.14 -34.16 12.29
CA ASP A 351 -7.99 -34.69 13.01
C ASP A 351 -6.68 -34.37 12.28
N LEU A 352 -5.55 -34.80 12.86
CA LEU A 352 -4.23 -34.53 12.27
C LEU A 352 -4.03 -35.20 10.90
N ASP A 353 -4.71 -36.31 10.62
CA ASP A 353 -4.56 -37.01 9.35
C ASP A 353 -5.29 -36.28 8.23
N VAL A 354 -6.51 -35.80 8.50
CA VAL A 354 -7.24 -34.89 7.61
C VAL A 354 -6.43 -33.63 7.35
N VAL A 355 -5.83 -33.03 8.38
CA VAL A 355 -4.99 -31.82 8.22
C VAL A 355 -3.77 -32.09 7.35
N ARG A 356 -3.02 -33.17 7.61
CA ARG A 356 -1.83 -33.53 6.82
C ARG A 356 -2.17 -33.76 5.36
N GLU A 357 -3.26 -34.49 5.11
CA GLU A 357 -3.73 -34.74 3.76
C GLU A 357 -4.14 -33.44 3.05
N SER A 358 -4.86 -32.57 3.75
CA SER A 358 -5.30 -31.28 3.24
C SER A 358 -4.13 -30.37 2.88
N LEU A 359 -3.05 -30.41 3.65
CA LEU A 359 -1.89 -29.53 3.47
C LEU A 359 -0.75 -30.14 2.66
N LYS A 360 -0.93 -31.30 2.02
CA LYS A 360 0.13 -31.99 1.23
C LYS A 360 0.89 -31.05 0.28
N ASP A 361 0.18 -30.22 -0.49
CA ASP A 361 0.81 -29.30 -1.44
C ASP A 361 1.62 -28.20 -0.74
N VAL A 362 1.08 -27.66 0.35
CA VAL A 362 1.75 -26.62 1.17
C VAL A 362 3.02 -27.18 1.80
N LEU A 363 2.93 -28.40 2.33
CA LEU A 363 4.06 -29.14 2.90
C LEU A 363 5.13 -29.42 1.83
N ALA A 364 4.71 -29.81 0.62
CA ALA A 364 5.62 -30.09 -0.48
C ALA A 364 6.35 -28.84 -0.99
N ILE A 365 5.65 -27.69 -1.05
CA ILE A 365 6.27 -26.41 -1.40
C ILE A 365 7.29 -26.00 -0.35
N ARG A 366 6.93 -26.09 0.94
CA ARG A 366 7.81 -25.72 2.06
C ARG A 366 9.06 -26.58 2.14
N ALA A 367 8.92 -27.89 1.96
CA ALA A 367 10.06 -28.81 1.93
C ALA A 367 11.06 -28.46 0.81
N ARG A 368 10.58 -27.85 -0.29
CA ARG A 368 11.44 -27.34 -1.37
C ARG A 368 12.04 -25.95 -1.07
N THR A 369 11.36 -25.11 -0.28
CA THR A 369 11.82 -23.75 0.06
C THR A 369 12.81 -23.74 1.23
N ILE A 370 12.62 -24.57 2.24
CA ILE A 370 13.52 -24.68 3.40
C ILE A 370 14.31 -25.98 3.29
N SER A 371 15.10 -26.11 2.22
CA SER A 371 16.05 -27.22 2.05
C SER A 371 17.47 -26.77 2.37
N VAL A 372 18.37 -27.71 2.69
CA VAL A 372 19.78 -27.39 2.94
C VAL A 372 20.40 -26.71 1.71
N GLU A 373 20.02 -27.11 0.50
CA GLU A 373 20.48 -26.51 -0.75
C GLU A 373 20.00 -25.06 -0.89
N ASN A 374 18.74 -24.77 -0.55
CA ASN A 374 18.25 -23.39 -0.59
C ASN A 374 18.97 -22.52 0.45
N ILE A 375 19.17 -23.03 1.66
CA ILE A 375 19.92 -22.32 2.72
C ILE A 375 21.34 -22.01 2.25
N GLN A 376 22.03 -22.98 1.66
CA GLN A 376 23.36 -22.77 1.10
C GLN A 376 23.37 -21.68 0.02
N ARG A 377 22.38 -21.68 -0.88
CA ARG A 377 22.26 -20.69 -1.94
C ARG A 377 22.00 -19.28 -1.39
N VAL A 378 21.04 -19.12 -0.47
CA VAL A 378 20.71 -17.82 0.13
C VAL A 378 21.88 -17.26 0.94
N VAL A 379 22.57 -18.09 1.72
CA VAL A 379 23.78 -17.66 2.46
C VAL A 379 24.91 -17.30 1.49
N SER A 380 25.08 -18.07 0.41
CA SER A 380 26.07 -17.80 -0.65
C SER A 380 25.81 -16.44 -1.33
N GLU A 381 24.56 -16.13 -1.67
CA GLU A 381 24.14 -14.86 -2.26
C GLU A 381 24.32 -13.70 -1.28
N TYR A 382 23.88 -13.85 -0.02
CA TYR A 382 23.96 -12.81 1.01
C TYR A 382 25.40 -12.37 1.29
N PHE A 383 26.31 -13.32 1.50
CA PHE A 383 27.73 -13.03 1.74
C PHE A 383 28.55 -12.85 0.45
N ARG A 384 27.92 -12.96 -0.72
CA ARG A 384 28.56 -12.86 -2.04
C ARG A 384 29.76 -13.80 -2.20
N ILE A 385 29.65 -15.01 -1.65
CA ILE A 385 30.67 -16.06 -1.78
C ILE A 385 30.17 -17.13 -2.75
N PRO A 386 31.02 -17.69 -3.63
CA PRO A 386 30.60 -18.79 -4.49
C PRO A 386 30.17 -20.00 -3.66
N LEU A 387 29.06 -20.67 -4.06
CA LEU A 387 28.53 -21.84 -3.37
C LEU A 387 29.59 -22.95 -3.16
N LYS A 388 30.49 -23.15 -4.14
CA LYS A 388 31.60 -24.11 -4.02
C LYS A 388 32.55 -23.81 -2.86
N GLU A 389 32.70 -22.53 -2.49
CA GLU A 389 33.59 -22.08 -1.41
C GLU A 389 32.88 -22.16 -0.05
N LEU A 390 31.56 -21.93 -0.04
CA LEU A 390 30.72 -22.16 1.13
C LEU A 390 30.77 -23.65 1.52
N VAL A 391 30.69 -24.56 0.57
CA VAL A 391 30.75 -26.02 0.82
C VAL A 391 32.20 -26.53 0.90
N GLY A 392 33.16 -25.84 0.28
CA GLY A 392 34.56 -26.27 0.18
C GLY A 392 35.35 -26.29 1.50
N PRO A 393 36.58 -26.82 1.51
CA PRO A 393 37.34 -27.08 2.74
C PRO A 393 38.03 -25.84 3.36
N LYS A 394 38.02 -24.69 2.67
CA LYS A 394 38.74 -23.49 3.10
C LYS A 394 38.29 -23.03 4.49
N ARG A 395 39.28 -22.81 5.38
CA ARG A 395 39.08 -22.44 6.79
C ARG A 395 39.17 -20.94 7.08
N THR A 396 39.51 -20.13 6.08
CA THR A 396 39.55 -18.66 6.22
C THR A 396 38.22 -18.12 6.73
N ARG A 397 38.26 -17.13 7.63
CA ARG A 397 37.08 -16.58 8.32
C ARG A 397 35.95 -16.18 7.37
N ILE A 398 36.28 -15.61 6.21
CA ILE A 398 35.32 -15.18 5.17
C ILE A 398 34.48 -16.33 4.58
N TYR A 399 34.97 -17.57 4.62
CA TYR A 399 34.23 -18.76 4.18
C TYR A 399 33.70 -19.58 5.36
N ALA A 400 34.48 -19.69 6.43
CA ALA A 400 34.13 -20.48 7.60
C ALA A 400 32.93 -19.91 8.37
N ARG A 401 32.82 -18.58 8.51
CA ARG A 401 31.71 -17.95 9.24
C ARG A 401 30.37 -18.11 8.53
N PRO A 402 30.23 -17.78 7.23
CA PRO A 402 29.00 -18.07 6.49
C PRO A 402 28.64 -19.55 6.50
N ARG A 403 29.62 -20.45 6.40
CA ARG A 403 29.38 -21.91 6.46
C ARG A 403 28.83 -22.37 7.80
N GLN A 404 29.43 -21.92 8.91
CA GLN A 404 28.95 -22.23 10.25
C GLN A 404 27.52 -21.71 10.44
N LEU A 405 27.26 -20.48 9.99
CA LEU A 405 25.94 -19.87 10.02
C LEU A 405 24.93 -20.67 9.18
N ALA A 406 25.28 -21.10 7.97
CA ALA A 406 24.43 -21.92 7.11
C ALA A 406 24.12 -23.29 7.74
N MET A 407 25.09 -23.93 8.40
CA MET A 407 24.86 -25.18 9.15
C MET A 407 23.93 -24.98 10.35
N GLY A 408 24.10 -23.88 11.09
CA GLY A 408 23.21 -23.53 12.20
C GLY A 408 21.77 -23.28 11.73
N LEU A 409 21.62 -22.51 10.66
CA LEU A 409 20.32 -22.26 10.03
C LEU A 409 19.70 -23.54 9.48
N ALA A 410 20.47 -24.42 8.84
CA ALA A 410 19.99 -25.72 8.38
C ALA A 410 19.45 -26.56 9.54
N ARG A 411 20.21 -26.67 10.63
CA ARG A 411 19.78 -27.43 11.81
C ARG A 411 18.48 -26.88 12.42
N GLU A 412 18.33 -25.56 12.44
CA GLU A 412 17.18 -24.90 13.06
C GLU A 412 15.93 -24.88 12.15
N LEU A 413 16.12 -24.74 10.84
CA LEU A 413 15.02 -24.52 9.89
C LEU A 413 14.53 -25.80 9.20
N THR A 414 15.41 -26.76 8.91
CA THR A 414 15.03 -28.00 8.22
C THR A 414 14.70 -29.14 9.18
N GLY A 415 15.35 -29.16 10.36
CA GLY A 415 15.25 -30.26 11.32
C GLY A 415 16.10 -31.48 10.96
N ASP A 416 16.86 -31.43 9.85
CA ASP A 416 17.73 -32.52 9.39
C ASP A 416 18.77 -32.90 10.45
N SER A 417 19.14 -34.17 10.48
CA SER A 417 20.13 -34.68 11.41
C SER A 417 21.54 -34.12 11.13
N PHE A 418 22.40 -34.08 12.15
CA PHE A 418 23.78 -33.62 11.98
C PHE A 418 24.56 -34.36 10.87
N PRO A 419 24.41 -35.69 10.68
CA PRO A 419 25.00 -36.39 9.54
C PRO A 419 24.48 -35.92 8.18
N GLU A 420 23.16 -35.72 8.03
CA GLU A 420 22.54 -35.29 6.77
C GLU A 420 23.03 -33.89 6.36
N ILE A 421 23.06 -32.96 7.33
CA ILE A 421 23.64 -31.63 7.12
C ILE A 421 25.12 -31.76 6.76
N GLY A 422 25.87 -32.60 7.46
CA GLY A 422 27.29 -32.85 7.18
C GLY A 422 27.54 -33.28 5.73
N MET A 423 26.72 -34.21 5.21
CA MET A 423 26.78 -34.66 3.82
C MET A 423 26.55 -33.51 2.84
N ALA A 424 25.50 -32.71 3.05
CA ALA A 424 25.16 -31.58 2.19
C ALA A 424 26.27 -30.50 2.19
N PHE A 425 27.02 -30.37 3.29
CA PHE A 425 28.19 -29.50 3.37
C PHE A 425 29.50 -30.24 3.05
N GLY A 426 29.53 -30.98 1.94
CA GLY A 426 30.78 -31.54 1.38
C GLY A 426 31.31 -32.74 2.16
N GLY A 427 30.42 -33.57 2.71
CA GLY A 427 30.80 -34.82 3.39
C GLY A 427 31.48 -34.62 4.74
N ARG A 428 31.09 -33.59 5.50
CA ARG A 428 31.65 -33.30 6.83
C ARG A 428 31.08 -34.19 7.91
N ASP A 429 31.90 -34.46 8.93
CA ASP A 429 31.49 -35.21 10.11
C ASP A 429 30.40 -34.47 10.91
N HIS A 430 29.50 -35.25 11.52
CA HIS A 430 28.42 -34.75 12.38
C HIS A 430 28.93 -33.82 13.49
N SER A 431 30.11 -34.11 14.06
CA SER A 431 30.75 -33.29 15.11
C SER A 431 31.12 -31.89 14.63
N THR A 432 31.45 -31.74 13.34
CA THR A 432 31.72 -30.43 12.72
C THR A 432 30.46 -29.58 12.68
N VAL A 433 29.31 -30.19 12.38
CA VAL A 433 28.01 -29.51 12.35
C VAL A 433 27.57 -29.13 13.77
N MET A 434 27.76 -30.02 14.74
CA MET A 434 27.48 -29.71 16.16
C MET A 434 28.30 -28.51 16.64
N HIS A 435 29.62 -28.52 16.42
CA HIS A 435 30.49 -27.41 16.78
C HIS A 435 30.13 -26.12 16.03
N ALA A 436 29.66 -26.20 14.79
CA ALA A 436 29.16 -25.04 14.07
C ALA A 436 27.92 -24.45 14.75
N CYS A 437 26.95 -25.27 15.15
CA CYS A 437 25.73 -24.84 15.83
C CYS A 437 26.05 -24.17 17.19
N GLU A 438 26.90 -24.79 17.99
CA GLU A 438 27.37 -24.20 19.26
C GLU A 438 28.05 -22.85 19.02
N LYS A 439 28.89 -22.76 17.99
CA LYS A 439 29.60 -21.52 17.70
C LYS A 439 28.67 -20.41 17.20
N VAL A 440 27.64 -20.74 16.42
CA VAL A 440 26.61 -19.78 16.00
C VAL A 440 25.89 -19.21 17.22
N ASN A 441 25.52 -20.05 18.19
CA ASN A 441 24.84 -19.60 19.40
C ASN A 441 25.70 -18.66 20.26
N SER A 442 26.98 -18.96 20.42
CA SER A 442 27.94 -18.07 21.10
C SER A 442 28.08 -16.73 20.35
N LEU A 443 28.27 -16.75 19.03
CA LEU A 443 28.44 -15.53 18.24
C LEU A 443 27.20 -14.63 18.22
N ARG A 444 25.99 -15.20 18.26
CA ARG A 444 24.75 -14.40 18.32
C ARG A 444 24.65 -13.56 19.59
N GLN A 445 25.33 -13.97 20.67
CA GLN A 445 25.37 -13.24 21.94
C GLN A 445 26.55 -12.27 21.99
N GLU A 446 27.69 -12.66 21.44
CA GLU A 446 28.95 -11.90 21.51
C GLU A 446 29.08 -10.81 20.43
N ASP A 447 28.48 -10.99 19.25
CA ASP A 447 28.68 -10.15 18.07
C ASP A 447 27.33 -9.63 17.53
N PRO A 448 26.99 -8.34 17.78
CA PRO A 448 25.74 -7.75 17.32
C PRO A 448 25.56 -7.78 15.80
N ILE A 449 26.64 -7.64 15.04
CA ILE A 449 26.61 -7.62 13.56
C ILE A 449 26.29 -9.03 13.07
N PHE A 450 26.92 -10.05 13.64
CA PHE A 450 26.62 -11.44 13.32
C PHE A 450 25.16 -11.80 13.66
N ASN A 451 24.63 -11.29 14.77
CA ASN A 451 23.23 -11.51 15.15
C ASN A 451 22.25 -10.83 14.18
N GLU A 452 22.60 -9.65 13.66
CA GLU A 452 21.81 -8.97 12.63
C GLU A 452 21.82 -9.75 11.31
N ASP A 453 22.99 -10.21 10.85
CA ASP A 453 23.12 -11.09 9.67
C ASP A 453 22.28 -12.36 9.81
N TYR A 454 22.34 -13.00 10.98
CA TYR A 454 21.56 -14.18 11.29
C TYR A 454 20.05 -13.88 11.21
N LYS A 455 19.57 -12.77 11.80
CA LYS A 455 18.15 -12.37 11.75
C LYS A 455 17.69 -12.07 10.33
N ASN A 456 18.52 -11.39 9.53
CA ASN A 456 18.22 -11.07 8.14
C ASN A 456 18.10 -12.34 7.30
N LEU A 457 19.05 -13.26 7.43
CA LEU A 457 19.01 -14.56 6.74
C LEU A 457 17.83 -15.41 7.19
N MET A 458 17.49 -15.40 8.48
CA MET A 458 16.31 -16.09 9.00
C MET A 458 15.03 -15.53 8.39
N ARG A 459 14.91 -14.21 8.25
CA ARG A 459 13.77 -13.57 7.56
C ARG A 459 13.74 -13.95 6.08
N LEU A 460 14.86 -13.90 5.37
CA LEU A 460 14.96 -14.25 3.94
C LEU A 460 14.62 -15.71 3.63
N LEU A 461 14.89 -16.62 4.57
CA LEU A 461 14.60 -18.05 4.43
C LEU A 461 13.18 -18.43 4.87
N GLN A 462 12.50 -17.53 5.59
CA GLN A 462 11.12 -17.72 6.08
C GLN A 462 10.10 -16.87 5.32
N SER A 463 10.54 -15.87 4.56
CA SER A 463 9.77 -15.14 3.55
C SER A 463 9.60 -15.98 2.29
#